data_AF-A0A7X3UY84-F1
#
_entry.id   AF-A0A7X3UY84-F1
#
_cell.length_a   1.000
_cell.length_b   1.000
_cell.length_c   1.000
_cell.angle_alpha   90.00
_cell.angle_beta   90.00
_cell.angle_gamma   90.00
#
_symmetry.space_group_name_H-M   'P 1'
#
loop_
_entity.id
_entity.type
_entity.pdbx_description
1 polymer ?
#
loop_
_entity_poly.entity_id
_entity_poly.type
_entity_poly.pdbx_seq_one_letter_code
_entity_poly.pdbx_strand_id
1 'polypeptide(L)'
;MTVRNLETGEVDSIANQRTIWTHYTDSHWTYVWMDAGREGSTPAEFAALTPDAQHAENRAKMLDADGEWRFWGSGGEWWLDGDMMGYTNVVSIEPYQVQMGGMEKVVYVNDTAYAYHTVPADGEAVQEYTHRRLDTMGELAVDRQGDIDPADLRGNWQITSTRNLATGEVDEVWEHRTAWFHVTDTHWTYVWMKKGRPVVTPGELGRMAPEARVSTRYAQIWNDRNEPVFWASGGTYSIVDSMFVVGPRVLSIEPHWIGVEGEEPITRLDRDAYVYLSPPRADGTVIETTHRRID
;
A
#
# COMPACT_ATOMS: atom_id res chain seq x y z
N MET A 1 0.12 -8.61 -14.46
CA MET A 1 1.58 -8.79 -14.51
C MET A 1 1.88 -10.17 -15.07
N THR A 2 2.91 -10.30 -15.89
CA THR A 2 3.45 -11.60 -16.35
C THR A 2 4.91 -11.71 -15.97
N VAL A 3 5.38 -12.93 -15.75
CA VAL A 3 6.79 -13.25 -15.50
C VAL A 3 7.25 -14.24 -16.54
N ARG A 4 8.38 -13.95 -17.19
CA ARG A 4 9.00 -14.83 -18.16
C ARG A 4 10.38 -15.26 -17.66
N ASN A 5 10.61 -16.57 -17.61
CA ASN A 5 11.93 -17.13 -17.41
C ASN A 5 12.71 -16.99 -18.74
N LEU A 6 13.82 -16.24 -18.74
CA LEU A 6 14.57 -15.99 -19.98
C LEU A 6 15.43 -17.17 -20.43
N GLU A 7 15.73 -18.12 -19.54
CA GLU A 7 16.46 -19.35 -19.87
C GLU A 7 15.55 -20.38 -20.54
N THR A 8 14.36 -20.63 -19.97
CA THR A 8 13.44 -21.66 -20.45
C THR A 8 12.41 -21.12 -21.46
N GLY A 9 12.17 -19.81 -21.46
CA GLY A 9 11.12 -19.16 -22.23
C GLY A 9 9.70 -19.32 -21.67
N GLU A 10 9.54 -19.99 -20.53
CA GLU A 10 8.27 -20.18 -19.84
C GLU A 10 7.68 -18.83 -19.38
N VAL A 11 6.37 -18.65 -19.53
CA VAL A 11 5.64 -17.45 -19.13
C VAL A 11 4.55 -17.83 -18.15
N ASP A 12 4.58 -17.22 -16.97
CA ASP A 12 3.52 -17.30 -15.97
C ASP A 12 2.73 -15.99 -15.90
N SER A 13 1.41 -16.11 -15.75
CA SER A 13 0.50 -14.99 -15.52
C SER A 13 0.18 -14.89 -14.04
N ILE A 14 0.90 -14.00 -13.35
CA ILE A 14 0.65 -13.72 -11.93
C ILE A 14 -0.74 -13.09 -11.71
N ALA A 15 -1.34 -12.48 -12.74
CA ALA A 15 -2.66 -11.87 -12.64
C ALA A 15 -3.78 -12.86 -12.23
N ASN A 16 -3.60 -14.16 -12.47
CA ASN A 16 -4.57 -15.18 -12.05
C ASN A 16 -4.41 -15.57 -10.58
N GLN A 17 -3.25 -15.27 -9.98
CA GLN A 17 -2.89 -15.66 -8.63
C GLN A 17 -2.94 -14.47 -7.67
N ARG A 18 -2.68 -13.25 -8.17
CA ARG A 18 -2.54 -12.04 -7.35
C ARG A 18 -3.03 -10.80 -8.07
N THR A 19 -3.60 -9.88 -7.31
CA THR A 19 -3.77 -8.49 -7.72
C THR A 19 -2.56 -7.69 -7.24
N ILE A 20 -1.91 -6.95 -8.15
CA ILE A 20 -0.64 -6.27 -7.89
C ILE A 20 -0.68 -4.87 -8.49
N TRP A 21 -0.50 -3.85 -7.65
CA TRP A 21 -0.36 -2.47 -8.08
C TRP A 21 1.03 -1.94 -7.72
N THR A 22 1.64 -1.25 -8.67
CA THR A 22 2.91 -0.55 -8.49
C THR A 22 2.71 0.87 -8.99
N HIS A 23 3.03 1.85 -8.16
CA HIS A 23 2.93 3.25 -8.52
C HIS A 23 4.31 3.91 -8.40
N TYR A 24 4.65 4.77 -9.35
CA TYR A 24 5.89 5.54 -9.40
C TYR A 24 5.54 7.02 -9.56
N THR A 25 6.15 7.90 -8.75
CA THR A 25 6.23 9.36 -8.99
C THR A 25 7.64 9.69 -9.45
N ASP A 26 8.00 10.98 -9.52
CA ASP A 26 9.34 11.42 -9.94
C ASP A 26 10.49 10.85 -9.09
N SER A 27 10.24 10.46 -7.84
CA SER A 27 11.28 10.01 -6.90
C SER A 27 10.85 8.89 -5.96
N HIS A 28 9.55 8.57 -5.88
CA HIS A 28 9.01 7.59 -4.94
C HIS A 28 8.24 6.48 -5.64
N TRP A 29 8.16 5.32 -4.99
CA TRP A 29 7.35 4.21 -5.45
C TRP A 29 6.59 3.54 -4.31
N THR A 30 5.48 2.90 -4.66
CA THR A 30 4.74 1.98 -3.78
C THR A 30 4.39 0.71 -4.53
N TYR A 31 4.33 -0.40 -3.80
CA TYR A 31 4.02 -1.72 -4.32
C TYR A 31 3.13 -2.45 -3.33
N VAL A 32 1.95 -2.83 -3.78
CA VAL A 32 0.97 -3.54 -2.96
C VAL A 32 0.44 -4.72 -3.75
N TRP A 33 0.42 -5.90 -3.13
CA TRP A 33 -0.25 -7.05 -3.71
C TRP A 33 -1.04 -7.85 -2.69
N MET A 34 -2.00 -8.62 -3.20
CA MET A 34 -2.67 -9.67 -2.43
C MET A 34 -3.02 -10.85 -3.32
N ASP A 35 -3.15 -12.03 -2.72
CA ASP A 35 -3.67 -13.22 -3.39
C ASP A 35 -5.07 -12.97 -3.97
N ALA A 36 -5.31 -13.48 -5.17
CA ALA A 36 -6.62 -13.45 -5.81
C ALA A 36 -7.66 -14.20 -4.96
N GLY A 37 -8.90 -13.70 -4.92
CA GLY A 37 -9.99 -14.31 -4.14
C GLY A 37 -9.87 -14.14 -2.62
N ARG A 38 -9.01 -13.22 -2.14
CA ARG A 38 -8.94 -12.88 -0.73
C ARG A 38 -10.18 -12.09 -0.32
N GLU A 39 -11.08 -12.77 0.39
CA GLU A 39 -12.33 -12.19 0.94
C GLU A 39 -12.28 -12.20 2.47
N GLY A 40 -13.01 -11.30 3.12
CA GLY A 40 -13.22 -11.29 4.56
C GLY A 40 -14.69 -11.12 4.91
N SER A 41 -15.00 -11.22 6.20
CA SER A 41 -16.27 -10.72 6.73
C SER A 41 -16.50 -9.27 6.30
N THR A 42 -17.76 -8.83 6.22
CA THR A 42 -18.07 -7.40 6.06
C THR A 42 -17.57 -6.61 7.28
N PRO A 43 -17.39 -5.28 7.20
CA PRO A 43 -16.98 -4.48 8.36
C PRO A 43 -17.90 -4.66 9.57
N ALA A 44 -19.21 -4.79 9.36
CA ALA A 44 -20.18 -5.00 10.43
C ALA A 44 -20.04 -6.40 11.07
N GLU A 45 -19.83 -7.45 10.27
CA GLU A 45 -19.60 -8.79 10.78
C GLU A 45 -18.27 -8.89 11.54
N PHE A 46 -17.20 -8.30 11.00
CA PHE A 46 -15.90 -8.25 11.65
C PHE A 46 -15.95 -7.48 12.98
N ALA A 47 -16.68 -6.36 13.03
CA ALA A 47 -16.88 -5.58 14.25
C ALA A 47 -17.69 -6.32 15.32
N ALA A 48 -18.52 -7.30 14.94
CA ALA A 48 -19.31 -8.11 15.87
C ALA A 48 -18.50 -9.27 16.50
N LEU A 49 -17.30 -9.56 15.99
CA LEU A 49 -16.43 -10.59 16.52
C LEU A 49 -15.80 -10.16 17.86
N THR A 50 -15.44 -11.14 18.68
CA THR A 50 -14.56 -10.88 19.83
C THR A 50 -13.16 -10.49 19.35
N PRO A 51 -12.36 -9.77 20.15
CA PRO A 51 -10.98 -9.42 19.78
C PRO A 51 -10.14 -10.65 19.37
N ASP A 52 -10.29 -11.78 20.04
CA ASP A 52 -9.59 -13.03 19.71
C ASP A 52 -10.02 -13.59 18.34
N ALA A 53 -11.31 -13.49 18.01
CA ALA A 53 -11.84 -13.94 16.72
C ALA A 53 -11.39 -13.01 15.58
N GLN A 54 -11.35 -11.70 15.82
CA GLN A 54 -10.77 -10.73 14.88
C GLN A 54 -9.30 -11.05 14.60
N HIS A 55 -8.51 -11.34 15.65
CA HIS A 55 -7.12 -11.76 15.52
C HIS A 55 -6.96 -13.03 14.69
N ALA A 56 -7.78 -14.05 14.97
CA ALA A 56 -7.73 -15.31 14.26
C ALA A 56 -8.05 -15.13 12.77
N GLU A 57 -9.06 -14.33 12.45
CA GLU A 57 -9.43 -14.01 11.07
C GLU A 57 -8.34 -13.23 10.35
N ASN A 58 -7.86 -12.11 10.92
CA ASN A 58 -6.80 -11.30 10.33
C ASN A 58 -5.54 -12.16 10.07
N ARG A 59 -5.12 -12.96 11.05
CA ARG A 59 -3.96 -13.85 10.91
C ARG A 59 -4.13 -14.85 9.77
N ALA A 60 -5.26 -15.56 9.72
CA ALA A 60 -5.53 -16.58 8.69
C ALA A 60 -5.64 -16.00 7.27
N LYS A 61 -5.90 -14.70 7.15
CA LYS A 61 -5.99 -14.00 5.87
C LYS A 61 -4.69 -13.33 5.46
N MET A 62 -3.78 -13.06 6.40
CA MET A 62 -2.48 -12.45 6.13
C MET A 62 -1.41 -13.47 5.79
N LEU A 63 -1.50 -14.66 6.40
CA LEU A 63 -0.52 -15.71 6.29
C LEU A 63 -1.21 -17.01 5.88
N ASP A 64 -0.55 -17.84 5.08
CA ASP A 64 -1.00 -19.21 4.82
C ASP A 64 -0.59 -20.17 5.95
N ALA A 65 -0.85 -21.47 5.77
CA ALA A 65 -0.55 -22.49 6.77
C ALA A 65 0.97 -22.67 7.03
N ASP A 66 1.81 -22.33 6.06
CA ASP A 66 3.27 -22.38 6.15
C ASP A 66 3.85 -21.07 6.72
N GLY A 67 2.99 -20.07 6.90
CA GLY A 67 3.35 -18.75 7.40
C GLY A 67 3.85 -17.82 6.32
N GLU A 68 3.59 -18.11 5.04
CA GLU A 68 3.90 -17.24 3.92
C GLU A 68 2.87 -16.15 3.72
N TRP A 69 3.32 -15.00 3.25
CA TRP A 69 2.48 -13.84 3.03
C TRP A 69 1.43 -14.11 1.96
N ARG A 70 0.21 -13.65 2.24
CA ARG A 70 -0.92 -13.61 1.28
C ARG A 70 -1.27 -12.19 0.84
N PHE A 71 -0.54 -11.23 1.41
CA PHE A 71 -0.61 -9.81 1.15
C PHE A 71 0.76 -9.21 1.41
N TRP A 72 1.09 -8.17 0.66
CA TRP A 72 2.32 -7.42 0.84
C TRP A 72 2.11 -5.95 0.56
N GLY A 73 2.87 -5.12 1.26
CA GLY A 73 3.00 -3.71 0.94
C GLY A 73 4.42 -3.24 1.19
N SER A 74 4.93 -2.41 0.29
CA SER A 74 6.20 -1.71 0.43
C SER A 74 6.18 -0.40 -0.35
N GLY A 75 7.18 0.43 -0.10
CA GLY A 75 7.46 1.62 -0.88
C GLY A 75 8.81 2.19 -0.51
N GLY A 76 9.40 2.95 -1.41
CA GLY A 76 10.62 3.69 -1.12
C GLY A 76 10.92 4.73 -2.19
N GLU A 77 12.20 5.03 -2.34
CA GLU A 77 12.70 5.96 -3.35
C GLU A 77 13.20 5.17 -4.57
N TRP A 78 13.22 5.80 -5.74
CA TRP A 78 13.79 5.22 -6.95
C TRP A 78 14.51 6.27 -7.81
N TRP A 79 15.37 5.82 -8.71
CA TRP A 79 16.07 6.65 -9.68
C TRP A 79 16.43 5.84 -10.93
N LEU A 80 16.78 6.54 -12.01
CA LEU A 80 17.33 5.94 -13.23
C LEU A 80 18.82 6.24 -13.36
N ASP A 81 19.58 5.22 -13.77
CA ASP A 81 20.95 5.33 -14.24
C ASP A 81 21.07 4.58 -15.57
N GLY A 82 20.87 5.31 -16.67
CA GLY A 82 20.80 4.71 -18.01
C GLY A 82 19.58 3.79 -18.18
N ASP A 83 19.83 2.52 -18.48
CA ASP A 83 18.82 1.46 -18.57
C ASP A 83 18.60 0.73 -17.23
N MET A 84 19.20 1.22 -16.14
CA MET A 84 19.05 0.65 -14.81
C MET A 84 18.10 1.51 -13.96
N MET A 85 17.16 0.86 -13.29
CA MET A 85 16.35 1.45 -12.23
C MET A 85 16.91 1.03 -10.88
N GLY A 86 17.36 1.98 -10.09
CA GLY A 86 17.71 1.77 -8.69
C GLY A 86 16.52 2.08 -7.80
N TYR A 87 16.37 1.34 -6.70
CA TYR A 87 15.33 1.62 -5.70
C TYR A 87 15.80 1.31 -4.29
N THR A 88 15.15 1.94 -3.31
CA THR A 88 15.23 1.60 -1.89
C THR A 88 13.86 1.23 -1.35
N ASN A 89 13.82 0.63 -0.16
CA ASN A 89 12.62 0.48 0.64
C ASN A 89 12.69 1.43 1.85
N VAL A 90 11.72 2.33 1.99
CA VAL A 90 11.57 3.21 3.16
C VAL A 90 10.44 2.71 4.05
N VAL A 91 9.44 2.04 3.47
CA VAL A 91 8.33 1.37 4.15
C VAL A 91 8.23 -0.06 3.64
N SER A 92 8.11 -1.04 4.53
CA SER A 92 7.90 -2.44 4.14
C SER A 92 7.12 -3.20 5.21
N ILE A 93 6.29 -4.15 4.76
CA ILE A 93 5.63 -5.11 5.64
C ILE A 93 6.64 -5.94 6.44
N GLU A 94 7.82 -6.22 5.86
CA GLU A 94 8.94 -6.85 6.54
C GLU A 94 10.02 -5.81 6.90
N PRO A 95 10.20 -5.44 8.18
CA PRO A 95 11.12 -4.36 8.58
C PRO A 95 12.58 -4.57 8.18
N TYR A 96 13.05 -5.82 8.02
CA TYR A 96 14.44 -6.07 7.59
C TYR A 96 14.72 -5.56 6.18
N GLN A 97 13.68 -5.35 5.37
CA GLN A 97 13.82 -4.80 4.03
C GLN A 97 13.95 -3.28 4.02
N VAL A 98 13.66 -2.59 5.13
CA VAL A 98 13.84 -1.14 5.21
C VAL A 98 15.34 -0.83 5.03
N GLN A 99 15.66 0.12 4.14
CA GLN A 99 17.01 0.44 3.67
C GLN A 99 17.70 -0.64 2.80
N MET A 100 17.02 -1.75 2.50
CA MET A 100 17.43 -2.57 1.36
C MET A 100 17.08 -1.83 0.08
N GLY A 101 17.92 -2.02 -0.93
CA GLY A 101 17.69 -1.53 -2.27
C GLY A 101 18.06 -2.59 -3.29
N GLY A 102 17.61 -2.35 -4.51
CA GLY A 102 17.89 -3.21 -5.64
C GLY A 102 18.21 -2.39 -6.87
N MET A 103 18.72 -3.09 -7.86
CA MET A 103 18.87 -2.58 -9.22
C MET A 103 18.07 -3.52 -10.13
N GLU A 104 17.35 -2.94 -11.06
CA GLU A 104 16.58 -3.66 -12.09
C GLU A 104 16.97 -3.09 -13.45
N LYS A 105 17.06 -3.95 -14.46
CA LYS A 105 17.33 -3.49 -15.82
C LYS A 105 16.02 -3.21 -16.53
N VAL A 106 15.74 -1.96 -16.84
CA VAL A 106 14.56 -1.55 -17.61
C VAL A 106 14.73 -2.02 -19.06
N VAL A 107 13.75 -2.79 -19.54
CA VAL A 107 13.73 -3.29 -20.92
C VAL A 107 13.01 -2.30 -21.83
N TYR A 108 11.82 -1.87 -21.41
CA TYR A 108 11.05 -0.85 -22.08
C TYR A 108 10.03 -0.20 -21.13
N VAL A 109 9.66 1.03 -21.46
CA VAL A 109 8.51 1.75 -20.88
C VAL A 109 7.73 2.35 -22.05
N ASN A 110 6.43 2.12 -22.09
CA ASN A 110 5.54 2.73 -23.08
C ASN A 110 4.17 3.07 -22.45
N ASP A 111 3.26 3.62 -23.24
CA ASP A 111 1.95 4.09 -22.78
C ASP A 111 1.03 2.99 -22.21
N THR A 112 1.39 1.72 -22.36
CA THR A 112 0.55 0.58 -21.97
C THR A 112 1.22 -0.36 -20.98
N ALA A 113 2.55 -0.35 -20.89
CA ALA A 113 3.29 -1.29 -20.07
C ALA A 113 4.72 -0.83 -19.79
N TYR A 114 5.29 -1.36 -18.71
CA TYR A 114 6.73 -1.34 -18.48
C TYR A 114 7.22 -2.76 -18.19
N ALA A 115 8.45 -3.05 -18.59
CA ALA A 115 9.09 -4.32 -18.29
C ALA A 115 10.53 -4.14 -17.80
N TYR A 116 10.95 -5.02 -16.90
CA TYR A 116 12.29 -5.04 -16.34
C TYR A 116 12.82 -6.48 -16.19
N HIS A 117 14.14 -6.61 -16.12
CA HIS A 117 14.83 -7.84 -15.77
C HIS A 117 15.33 -7.78 -14.33
N THR A 118 15.20 -8.90 -13.62
CA THR A 118 15.87 -9.07 -12.32
C THR A 118 17.39 -9.11 -12.50
N VAL A 119 18.11 -8.54 -11.55
CA VAL A 119 19.54 -8.83 -11.40
C VAL A 119 19.64 -10.17 -10.66
N PRO A 120 20.14 -11.24 -11.29
CA PRO A 120 20.12 -12.56 -10.69
C PRO A 120 21.04 -12.60 -9.46
N ALA A 121 20.57 -13.21 -8.37
CA ALA A 121 21.48 -13.69 -7.33
C ALA A 121 22.26 -14.91 -7.87
N ASP A 122 23.39 -15.26 -7.23
CA ASP A 122 24.25 -16.36 -7.67
C ASP A 122 23.46 -17.66 -7.96
N GLY A 123 23.37 -18.02 -9.25
CA GLY A 123 22.71 -19.24 -9.72
C GLY A 123 21.21 -19.11 -10.04
N GLU A 124 20.62 -17.92 -9.91
CA GLU A 124 19.23 -17.67 -10.29
C GLU A 124 19.08 -17.33 -11.78
N ALA A 125 18.00 -17.79 -12.39
CA ALA A 125 17.66 -17.42 -13.76
C ALA A 125 17.17 -15.96 -13.81
N VAL A 126 17.56 -15.25 -14.86
CA VAL A 126 17.04 -13.90 -15.14
C VAL A 126 15.56 -14.01 -15.49
N GLN A 127 14.74 -13.21 -14.82
CA GLN A 127 13.30 -13.13 -15.06
C GLN A 127 12.94 -11.78 -15.63
N GLU A 128 12.05 -11.78 -16.63
CA GLU A 128 11.43 -10.56 -17.16
C GLU A 128 10.04 -10.40 -16.56
N TYR A 129 9.83 -9.28 -15.87
CA TYR A 129 8.55 -8.87 -15.31
C TYR A 129 7.92 -7.84 -16.23
N THR A 130 6.65 -8.02 -16.58
CA THR A 130 5.89 -7.05 -17.36
C THR A 130 4.66 -6.59 -16.59
N HIS A 131 4.56 -5.28 -16.36
CA HIS A 131 3.43 -4.62 -15.72
C HIS A 131 2.62 -3.87 -16.78
N ARG A 132 1.30 -3.99 -16.70
CA ARG A 132 0.38 -3.20 -17.53
C ARG A 132 0.03 -1.92 -16.81
N ARG A 133 -0.02 -0.81 -17.55
CA ARG A 133 -0.47 0.50 -17.08
C ARG A 133 -1.99 0.49 -16.84
N LEU A 134 -2.44 1.04 -15.70
CA LEU A 134 -3.85 1.03 -15.28
C LEU A 134 -4.56 2.39 -15.43
N ASP A 135 -3.82 3.49 -15.31
CA ASP A 135 -4.30 4.87 -15.32
C ASP A 135 -4.65 5.39 -16.72
N THR A 136 -4.32 4.68 -17.80
CA THR A 136 -4.72 5.05 -19.18
C THR A 136 -6.13 4.59 -19.58
N MET A 137 -6.89 3.94 -18.68
CA MET A 137 -8.19 3.34 -19.01
C MET A 137 -9.43 4.13 -18.56
N GLY A 138 -9.28 5.37 -18.07
CA GLY A 138 -10.41 6.23 -17.79
C GLY A 138 -10.00 7.68 -17.68
N GLU A 139 -10.77 8.58 -18.30
CA GLU A 139 -10.75 9.98 -17.89
C GLU A 139 -11.17 10.05 -16.41
N LEU A 140 -10.46 10.85 -15.62
CA LEU A 140 -10.89 11.16 -14.26
C LEU A 140 -12.32 11.70 -14.37
N ALA A 141 -13.29 11.04 -13.74
CA ALA A 141 -14.65 11.53 -13.70
C ALA A 141 -14.66 12.76 -12.78
N VAL A 142 -14.40 13.93 -13.37
CA VAL A 142 -14.45 15.21 -12.68
C VAL A 142 -15.82 15.81 -12.94
N ASP A 143 -16.68 15.82 -11.94
CA ASP A 143 -17.75 16.82 -11.91
C ASP A 143 -17.16 18.09 -11.29
N ARG A 144 -16.80 19.06 -12.14
CA ARG A 144 -16.18 20.31 -11.70
C ARG A 144 -17.23 21.19 -11.04
N GLN A 145 -17.41 21.02 -9.73
CA GLN A 145 -18.09 21.98 -8.87
C GLN A 145 -17.21 22.28 -7.65
N GLY A 146 -16.49 23.41 -7.68
CA GLY A 146 -15.63 23.88 -6.59
C GLY A 146 -14.29 24.47 -7.06
N ASP A 147 -13.53 25.00 -6.10
CA ASP A 147 -12.19 25.61 -6.31
C ASP A 147 -11.04 24.56 -6.30
N ILE A 148 -11.37 23.26 -6.21
CA ILE A 148 -10.38 22.17 -6.14
C ILE A 148 -10.04 21.70 -7.56
N ASP A 149 -8.74 21.74 -7.91
CA ASP A 149 -8.24 21.08 -9.11
C ASP A 149 -7.80 19.64 -8.77
N PRO A 150 -8.44 18.59 -9.32
CA PRO A 150 -8.01 17.21 -9.10
C PRO A 150 -6.57 16.93 -9.55
N ALA A 151 -6.01 17.75 -10.46
CA ALA A 151 -4.60 17.67 -10.83
C ALA A 151 -3.68 17.94 -9.64
N ASP A 152 -4.08 18.82 -8.71
CA ASP A 152 -3.32 19.14 -7.51
C ASP A 152 -3.25 17.97 -6.52
N LEU A 153 -4.10 16.94 -6.66
CA LEU A 153 -4.06 15.75 -5.81
C LEU A 153 -3.05 14.71 -6.31
N ARG A 154 -2.69 14.72 -7.59
CA ARG A 154 -1.80 13.71 -8.18
C ARG A 154 -0.42 13.78 -7.55
N GLY A 155 0.21 12.64 -7.32
CA GLY A 155 1.56 12.54 -6.77
C GLY A 155 1.63 11.79 -5.45
N ASN A 156 2.72 11.99 -4.72
CA ASN A 156 2.99 11.30 -3.46
C ASN A 156 2.87 12.25 -2.26
N TRP A 157 2.09 11.83 -1.28
CA TRP A 157 1.77 12.59 -0.10
C TRP A 157 2.26 11.87 1.15
N GLN A 158 2.81 12.62 2.10
CA GLN A 158 3.15 12.11 3.43
C GLN A 158 2.19 12.68 4.47
N ILE A 159 1.60 11.81 5.30
CA ILE A 159 0.86 12.28 6.49
C ILE A 159 1.85 12.95 7.44
N THR A 160 1.59 14.20 7.77
CA THR A 160 2.35 14.93 8.79
C THR A 160 1.65 14.82 10.13
N SER A 161 0.36 15.13 10.20
CA SER A 161 -0.34 15.21 11.47
C SER A 161 -1.81 14.85 11.34
N THR A 162 -2.40 14.52 12.48
CA THR A 162 -3.85 14.40 12.63
C THR A 162 -4.32 15.29 13.78
N ARG A 163 -5.52 15.85 13.66
CA ARG A 163 -6.14 16.66 14.70
C ARG A 163 -7.51 16.10 15.05
N ASN A 164 -7.76 15.86 16.33
CA ASN A 164 -9.10 15.59 16.84
C ASN A 164 -9.89 16.91 16.89
N LEU A 165 -10.96 17.03 16.10
CA LEU A 165 -11.72 18.27 16.04
C LEU A 165 -12.55 18.58 17.29
N ALA A 166 -12.86 17.57 18.10
CA ALA A 166 -13.61 17.75 19.35
C ALA A 166 -12.70 18.27 20.48
N THR A 167 -11.45 17.79 20.56
CA THR A 167 -10.53 18.13 21.65
C THR A 167 -9.47 19.17 21.26
N GLY A 168 -9.20 19.34 19.96
CA GLY A 168 -8.10 20.15 19.44
C GLY A 168 -6.72 19.48 19.58
N GLU A 169 -6.65 18.25 20.10
CA GLU A 169 -5.41 17.48 20.23
C GLU A 169 -4.81 17.18 18.85
N VAL A 170 -3.50 17.40 18.72
CA VAL A 170 -2.74 17.16 17.49
C VAL A 170 -1.73 16.04 17.75
N ASP A 171 -1.77 15.02 16.91
CA ASP A 171 -0.75 13.98 16.83
C ASP A 171 0.17 14.27 15.64
N GLU A 172 1.46 14.49 15.91
CA GLU A 172 2.51 14.64 14.91
C GLU A 172 2.91 13.25 14.37
N VAL A 173 2.04 12.70 13.51
CA VAL A 173 2.16 11.36 12.92
C VAL A 173 3.55 11.07 12.36
N TRP A 174 4.18 12.05 11.71
CA TRP A 174 5.51 11.90 11.11
C TRP A 174 6.60 11.56 12.14
N GLU A 175 6.43 11.85 13.43
CA GLU A 175 7.42 11.53 14.47
C GLU A 175 7.52 10.01 14.71
N HIS A 176 6.40 9.30 14.63
CA HIS A 176 6.31 7.87 14.96
C HIS A 176 5.92 6.96 13.80
N ARG A 177 5.55 7.51 12.63
CA ARG A 177 5.24 6.74 11.41
C ARG A 177 5.91 7.31 10.17
N THR A 178 6.16 6.41 9.22
CA THR A 178 6.30 6.78 7.81
C THR A 178 5.02 6.35 7.13
N ALA A 179 4.27 7.29 6.53
CA ALA A 179 2.97 7.04 5.94
C ALA A 179 2.85 7.79 4.61
N TRP A 180 2.69 7.04 3.53
CA TRP A 180 2.65 7.56 2.16
C TRP A 180 1.31 7.23 1.51
N PHE A 181 0.77 8.24 0.85
CA PHE A 181 -0.45 8.18 0.07
C PHE A 181 -0.12 8.61 -1.36
N HIS A 182 -0.11 7.65 -2.27
CA HIS A 182 0.16 7.86 -3.66
C HIS A 182 -1.16 7.96 -4.43
N VAL A 183 -1.33 9.00 -5.23
CA VAL A 183 -2.53 9.24 -6.01
C VAL A 183 -2.18 9.45 -7.48
N THR A 184 -2.81 8.67 -8.36
CA THR A 184 -2.78 8.85 -9.81
C THR A 184 -4.08 9.47 -10.30
N ASP A 185 -4.34 9.46 -11.60
CA ASP A 185 -5.59 9.98 -12.15
C ASP A 185 -6.82 9.20 -11.68
N THR A 186 -6.71 7.91 -11.41
CA THR A 186 -7.91 7.09 -11.11
C THR A 186 -7.70 6.13 -9.95
N HIS A 187 -6.46 5.96 -9.49
CA HIS A 187 -6.08 4.98 -8.49
C HIS A 187 -5.32 5.64 -7.36
N TRP A 188 -5.39 5.04 -6.18
CA TRP A 188 -4.58 5.42 -5.04
C TRP A 188 -3.98 4.19 -4.37
N THR A 189 -2.83 4.36 -3.74
CA THR A 189 -2.27 3.41 -2.78
C THR A 189 -1.90 4.15 -1.50
N TYR A 190 -2.12 3.50 -0.38
CA TYR A 190 -1.75 4.00 0.93
C TYR A 190 -0.91 2.95 1.63
N VAL A 191 0.25 3.33 2.15
CA VAL A 191 1.19 2.42 2.82
C VAL A 191 1.84 3.15 3.98
N TRP A 192 1.83 2.53 5.17
CA TRP A 192 2.51 3.09 6.32
C TRP A 192 3.10 2.05 7.24
N MET A 193 4.11 2.46 8.01
CA MET A 193 4.67 1.68 9.10
C MET A 193 4.99 2.56 10.31
N LYS A 194 4.86 1.97 11.50
CA LYS A 194 5.41 2.53 12.72
C LYS A 194 6.94 2.50 12.67
N LYS A 195 7.59 3.58 13.11
CA LYS A 195 9.04 3.66 13.27
C LYS A 195 9.50 2.80 14.45
N GLY A 196 10.70 2.25 14.36
CA GLY A 196 11.28 1.41 15.41
C GLY A 196 10.63 0.03 15.57
N ARG A 197 9.94 -0.48 14.54
CA ARG A 197 9.43 -1.86 14.53
C ARG A 197 10.59 -2.85 14.73
N PRO A 198 10.39 -3.93 15.52
CA PRO A 198 11.37 -4.99 15.64
C PRO A 198 11.72 -5.60 14.29
N VAL A 199 13.01 -5.78 14.04
CA VAL A 199 13.52 -6.43 12.82
C VAL A 199 13.69 -7.91 13.09
N VAL A 200 13.11 -8.75 12.23
CA VAL A 200 13.36 -10.20 12.21
C VAL A 200 13.77 -10.57 10.80
N THR A 201 14.96 -11.15 10.66
CA THR A 201 15.56 -11.53 9.38
C THR A 201 15.01 -12.86 8.86
N PRO A 202 15.09 -13.13 7.54
CA PRO A 202 14.72 -14.44 6.99
C PRO A 202 15.47 -15.61 7.64
N GLY A 203 16.75 -15.41 7.97
CA GLY A 203 17.57 -16.43 8.65
C GLY A 203 17.12 -16.70 10.09
N GLU A 204 16.59 -15.70 10.81
CA GLU A 204 15.99 -15.90 12.13
C GLU A 204 14.65 -16.63 12.03
N LEU A 205 13.77 -16.21 11.11
CA LEU A 205 12.50 -16.90 10.85
C LEU A 205 12.72 -18.37 10.47
N GLY A 206 13.71 -18.66 9.61
CA GLY A 206 14.03 -20.02 9.18
C GLY A 206 14.46 -20.96 10.31
N ARG A 207 14.94 -20.43 11.45
CA ARG A 207 15.31 -21.22 12.63
C ARG A 207 14.15 -21.46 13.61
N MET A 208 13.02 -20.81 13.41
CA MET A 208 11.85 -20.95 14.28
C MET A 208 10.99 -22.15 13.86
N ALA A 209 10.25 -22.70 14.83
CA ALA A 209 9.16 -23.65 14.53
C ALA A 209 8.04 -22.94 13.74
N PRO A 210 7.26 -23.64 12.89
CA PRO A 210 6.24 -23.01 12.03
C PRO A 210 5.27 -22.09 12.77
N GLU A 211 4.70 -22.52 13.89
CA GLU A 211 3.79 -21.70 14.71
C GLU A 211 4.44 -20.40 15.21
N ALA A 212 5.71 -20.49 15.65
CA ALA A 212 6.47 -19.33 16.09
C ALA A 212 6.81 -18.36 14.94
N ARG A 213 6.97 -18.86 13.70
CA ARG A 213 7.13 -18.00 12.52
C ARG A 213 5.87 -17.21 12.24
N VAL A 214 4.72 -17.88 12.26
CA VAL A 214 3.42 -17.26 12.01
C VAL A 214 3.15 -16.15 13.02
N SER A 215 3.32 -16.42 14.31
CA SER A 215 3.12 -15.41 15.36
C SER A 215 4.13 -14.25 15.24
N THR A 216 5.41 -14.54 14.95
CA THR A 216 6.45 -13.53 14.76
C THR A 216 6.17 -12.63 13.55
N ARG A 217 5.75 -13.21 12.40
CA ARG A 217 5.36 -12.43 11.22
C ARG A 217 4.11 -11.60 11.48
N TYR A 218 3.11 -12.17 12.15
CA TYR A 218 1.91 -11.42 12.53
C TYR A 218 2.22 -10.24 13.48
N ALA A 219 3.18 -10.39 14.39
CA ALA A 219 3.63 -9.29 15.24
C ALA A 219 4.27 -8.12 14.46
N GLN A 220 4.69 -8.34 13.21
CA GLN A 220 5.21 -7.27 12.35
C GLN A 220 4.08 -6.37 11.85
N ILE A 221 2.84 -6.83 11.79
CA ILE A 221 1.69 -6.11 11.18
C ILE A 221 0.69 -5.62 12.23
N TRP A 222 0.47 -6.38 13.30
CA TRP A 222 -0.33 -6.00 14.47
C TRP A 222 0.48 -6.17 15.76
N ASN A 223 0.35 -5.26 16.72
CA ASN A 223 0.97 -5.41 18.03
C ASN A 223 0.12 -6.27 18.99
N ASP A 224 0.64 -6.51 20.19
CA ASP A 224 -0.02 -7.30 21.25
C ASP A 224 -1.33 -6.67 21.77
N ARG A 225 -1.65 -5.44 21.36
CA ARG A 225 -2.91 -4.75 21.68
C ARG A 225 -3.91 -4.76 20.52
N ASN A 226 -3.64 -5.56 19.48
CA ASN A 226 -4.39 -5.59 18.23
C ASN A 226 -4.41 -4.26 17.47
N GLU A 227 -3.43 -3.39 17.69
CA GLU A 227 -3.29 -2.16 16.92
C GLU A 227 -2.39 -2.45 15.72
N PRO A 228 -2.74 -2.00 14.50
CA PRO A 228 -1.85 -2.12 13.38
C PRO A 228 -0.55 -1.36 13.69
N VAL A 229 0.58 -1.93 13.26
CA VAL A 229 1.90 -1.27 13.25
C VAL A 229 2.46 -1.15 11.84
N PHE A 230 1.78 -1.77 10.87
CA PHE A 230 1.96 -1.61 9.44
C PHE A 230 0.59 -1.68 8.78
N TRP A 231 0.44 -1.01 7.64
CA TRP A 231 -0.76 -1.10 6.83
C TRP A 231 -0.45 -0.83 5.37
N ALA A 232 -1.21 -1.46 4.48
CA ALA A 232 -1.30 -1.02 3.11
C ALA A 232 -2.68 -1.28 2.51
N SER A 233 -3.08 -0.43 1.57
CA SER A 233 -4.34 -0.54 0.82
C SER A 233 -4.23 0.18 -0.52
N GLY A 234 -5.15 -0.10 -1.44
CA GLY A 234 -5.30 0.60 -2.69
C GLY A 234 -6.71 0.43 -3.24
N GLY A 235 -7.15 1.43 -4.00
CA GLY A 235 -8.46 1.44 -4.65
C GLY A 235 -8.51 2.48 -5.76
N THR A 236 -9.72 2.65 -6.31
CA THR A 236 -10.02 3.77 -7.19
C THR A 236 -10.61 4.93 -6.40
N TYR A 237 -10.69 6.10 -7.01
CA TYR A 237 -11.37 7.25 -6.43
C TYR A 237 -11.97 8.16 -7.51
N SER A 238 -12.82 9.08 -7.07
CA SER A 238 -13.23 10.27 -7.82
C SER A 238 -13.26 11.48 -6.89
N ILE A 239 -13.33 12.68 -7.49
CA ILE A 239 -13.56 13.93 -6.75
C ILE A 239 -14.94 14.46 -7.13
N VAL A 240 -15.79 14.68 -6.13
CA VAL A 240 -17.16 15.20 -6.29
C VAL A 240 -17.41 16.23 -5.20
N ASP A 241 -17.80 17.45 -5.55
CA ASP A 241 -18.19 18.50 -4.58
C ASP A 241 -17.19 18.71 -3.41
N SER A 242 -15.89 18.74 -3.71
CA SER A 242 -14.82 18.81 -2.70
C SER A 242 -14.74 17.61 -1.74
N MET A 243 -15.19 16.45 -2.18
CA MET A 243 -15.04 15.17 -1.48
C MET A 243 -14.03 14.30 -2.22
N PHE A 244 -13.16 13.63 -1.47
CA PHE A 244 -12.45 12.45 -1.96
C PHE A 244 -13.39 11.25 -1.81
N VAL A 245 -13.96 10.80 -2.93
CA VAL A 245 -14.87 9.65 -2.96
C VAL A 245 -14.05 8.40 -3.24
N VAL A 246 -13.83 7.61 -2.19
CA VAL A 246 -13.15 6.32 -2.26
C VAL A 246 -14.08 5.36 -2.99
N GLY A 247 -13.67 4.95 -4.20
CA GLY A 247 -14.31 3.84 -4.89
C GLY A 247 -14.04 2.51 -4.17
N PRO A 248 -14.55 1.38 -4.69
CA PRO A 248 -14.33 0.08 -4.04
C PRO A 248 -12.84 -0.19 -3.83
N ARG A 249 -12.43 -0.39 -2.57
CA ARG A 249 -11.06 -0.81 -2.27
C ARG A 249 -10.78 -2.15 -2.95
N VAL A 250 -9.71 -2.19 -3.73
CA VAL A 250 -9.29 -3.37 -4.50
C VAL A 250 -8.23 -4.15 -3.74
N LEU A 251 -7.40 -3.48 -2.95
CA LEU A 251 -6.31 -4.03 -2.16
C LEU A 251 -6.45 -3.55 -0.72
N SER A 252 -6.35 -4.45 0.26
CA SER A 252 -6.30 -4.05 1.67
C SER A 252 -5.61 -5.12 2.51
N ILE A 253 -4.77 -4.71 3.45
CA ILE A 253 -4.20 -5.61 4.45
C ILE A 253 -5.30 -6.25 5.30
N GLU A 254 -6.39 -5.54 5.53
CA GLU A 254 -7.59 -6.05 6.20
C GLU A 254 -8.66 -6.40 5.15
N PRO A 255 -8.96 -7.69 4.93
CA PRO A 255 -9.86 -8.12 3.86
C PRO A 255 -11.28 -7.57 3.96
N HIS A 256 -11.76 -7.26 5.17
CA HIS A 256 -13.10 -6.73 5.38
C HIS A 256 -13.30 -5.31 4.82
N TRP A 257 -12.20 -4.60 4.49
CA TRP A 257 -12.27 -3.32 3.77
C TRP A 257 -12.35 -3.47 2.26
N ILE A 258 -12.14 -4.67 1.70
CA ILE A 258 -12.23 -4.89 0.25
C ILE A 258 -13.68 -4.65 -0.20
N GLY A 259 -13.83 -3.90 -1.29
CA GLY A 259 -15.13 -3.48 -1.80
C GLY A 259 -15.80 -2.35 -1.02
N VAL A 260 -15.21 -1.90 0.11
CA VAL A 260 -15.78 -0.81 0.91
C VAL A 260 -15.44 0.54 0.29
N GLU A 261 -16.48 1.30 0.00
CA GLU A 261 -16.45 2.68 -0.47
C GLU A 261 -16.46 3.66 0.72
N GLY A 262 -16.22 4.94 0.46
CA GLY A 262 -16.25 5.97 1.48
C GLY A 262 -16.13 7.37 0.91
N GLU A 263 -16.43 8.36 1.74
CA GLU A 263 -16.36 9.77 1.37
C GLU A 263 -15.58 10.53 2.44
N GLU A 264 -14.63 11.33 1.99
CA GLU A 264 -13.74 12.12 2.86
C GLU A 264 -13.80 13.59 2.41
N PRO A 265 -14.40 14.49 3.20
CA PRO A 265 -14.45 15.92 2.88
C PRO A 265 -13.06 16.52 2.81
N ILE A 266 -12.72 17.14 1.69
CA ILE A 266 -11.47 17.87 1.49
C ILE A 266 -11.66 19.28 2.02
N THR A 267 -10.89 19.66 3.05
CA THR A 267 -10.94 21.00 3.64
C THR A 267 -9.91 21.94 3.03
N ARG A 268 -8.83 21.38 2.45
CA ARG A 268 -7.81 22.11 1.72
C ARG A 268 -7.12 21.19 0.72
N LEU A 269 -6.99 21.65 -0.52
CA LEU A 269 -6.09 21.07 -1.50
C LEU A 269 -5.36 22.21 -2.21
N ASP A 270 -4.04 22.15 -2.19
CA ASP A 270 -3.16 22.96 -3.02
C ASP A 270 -1.90 22.15 -3.34
N ARG A 271 -0.98 22.74 -4.12
CA ARG A 271 0.26 22.07 -4.53
C ARG A 271 1.09 21.52 -3.37
N ASP A 272 0.99 22.08 -2.16
CA ASP A 272 1.87 21.78 -1.03
C ASP A 272 1.15 20.96 0.06
N ALA A 273 -0.18 21.06 0.14
CA ALA A 273 -0.98 20.45 1.20
C ALA A 273 -2.28 19.79 0.71
N TYR A 274 -2.54 18.59 1.25
CA TYR A 274 -3.82 17.90 1.13
C TYR A 274 -4.39 17.64 2.54
N VAL A 275 -5.58 18.17 2.83
CA VAL A 275 -6.23 18.07 4.13
C VAL A 275 -7.66 17.59 3.95
N TYR A 276 -8.03 16.56 4.70
CA TYR A 276 -9.37 16.01 4.68
C TYR A 276 -9.87 15.61 6.07
N LEU A 277 -11.18 15.39 6.19
CA LEU A 277 -11.84 14.90 7.39
C LEU A 277 -12.20 13.42 7.26
N SER A 278 -11.96 12.65 8.31
CA SER A 278 -12.47 11.28 8.39
C SER A 278 -14.00 11.29 8.49
N PRO A 279 -14.68 10.21 8.06
CA PRO A 279 -16.03 9.95 8.52
C PRO A 279 -16.11 9.98 10.06
N PRO A 280 -17.23 10.41 10.65
CA PRO A 280 -17.42 10.34 12.10
C PRO A 280 -17.24 8.90 12.60
N ARG A 281 -16.38 8.73 13.60
CA ARG A 281 -16.24 7.45 14.31
C ARG A 281 -17.52 7.12 15.10
N ALA A 282 -17.61 5.91 15.64
CA ALA A 282 -18.77 5.46 16.42
C ALA A 282 -19.07 6.34 17.66
N ASP A 283 -18.05 7.00 18.20
CA ASP A 283 -18.14 7.96 19.30
C ASP A 283 -18.42 9.41 18.83
N GLY A 284 -18.63 9.62 17.53
CA GLY A 284 -18.83 10.92 16.90
C GLY A 284 -17.53 11.70 16.64
N THR A 285 -16.36 11.16 16.98
CA THR A 285 -15.07 11.83 16.76
C THR A 285 -14.79 11.97 15.26
N VAL A 286 -14.43 13.18 14.84
CA VAL A 286 -13.94 13.49 13.48
C VAL A 286 -12.47 13.88 13.57
N ILE A 287 -11.65 13.28 12.71
CA ILE A 287 -10.22 13.55 12.62
C ILE A 287 -9.93 14.33 11.34
N GLU A 288 -9.26 15.46 11.47
CA GLU A 288 -8.63 16.18 10.35
C GLU A 288 -7.24 15.58 10.10
N THR A 289 -6.96 15.14 8.88
CA THR A 289 -5.67 14.56 8.50
C THR A 289 -4.96 15.49 7.55
N THR A 290 -3.74 15.90 7.89
CA THR A 290 -2.91 16.77 7.05
C THR A 290 -1.81 15.95 6.37
N HIS A 291 -1.72 16.11 5.05
CA HIS A 291 -0.64 15.60 4.23
C HIS A 291 0.19 16.75 3.66
N ARG A 292 1.49 16.49 3.48
CA ARG A 292 2.39 17.32 2.69
C ARG A 292 2.83 16.56 1.44
N ARG A 293 3.07 17.28 0.35
CA ARG A 293 3.66 16.73 -0.86
C ARG A 293 5.14 16.34 -0.63
N ILE A 294 5.59 15.22 -1.21
CA ILE A 294 6.97 14.72 -1.08
C ILE A 294 7.66 14.32 -2.39
N ASP A 295 7.02 14.54 -3.53
CA ASP A 295 7.66 14.46 -4.84
C ASP A 295 8.37 15.76 -5.25
#